data_AF-A0A7S4GG16-F1
#
_entry.id   AF-A0A7S4GG16-F1
#
_cell.length_a   1.000
_cell.length_b   1.000
_cell.length_c   1.000
_cell.angle_alpha   90.00
_cell.angle_beta   90.00
_cell.angle_gamma   90.00
#
_symmetry.space_group_name_H-M   'P 1'
#
loop_
_entity.id
_entity.type
_entity.pdbx_description
1 polymer ?
#
loop_
_entity_poly.entity_id
_entity_poly.type
_entity_poly.pdbx_seq_one_letter_code
_entity_poly.pdbx_strand_id
1 'polypeptide(L)'
;GECLFVAERMRFATAQARCQTQGLAVCAENHRNVPNGDERWERMCAAKQYYWLDSPCSLQVQVHSNGYVGIVDPKTPDAATCSYCKYEEQFIADTLNLMSVRWEAGSVLPTAAAGCPSGCTVRLDTCLCDITVQTAAVFTDPTDVPTLAAVEARLPIGAAAIDTFAAGVYTKC
;
A
#
# COMPACT_ATOMS: atom_id res chain seq x y z
N GLY A 1 7.99 3.82 -28.95
CA GLY A 1 6.60 3.41 -28.71
C GLY A 1 5.75 4.66 -28.57
N GLU A 2 4.49 4.62 -29.00
CA GLU A 2 3.60 5.78 -28.86
C GLU A 2 3.19 6.00 -27.40
N CYS A 3 3.27 7.25 -26.94
CA CYS A 3 3.06 7.64 -25.55
C CYS A 3 1.60 7.99 -25.25
N LEU A 4 0.70 7.06 -25.57
CA LEU A 4 -0.75 7.32 -25.64
C LEU A 4 -1.42 7.46 -24.27
N PHE A 5 -0.89 6.80 -23.23
CA PHE A 5 -1.56 6.64 -21.93
C PHE A 5 -0.65 6.94 -20.73
N VAL A 6 0.33 7.82 -20.92
CA VAL A 6 1.32 8.15 -19.89
C VAL A 6 0.62 8.71 -18.66
N ALA A 7 0.96 8.18 -17.48
CA ALA A 7 0.44 8.58 -16.18
C ALA A 7 -1.09 8.43 -15.97
N GLU A 8 -1.80 7.79 -16.89
CA GLU A 8 -3.23 7.50 -16.72
C GLU A 8 -3.43 6.41 -15.64
N ARG A 9 -4.35 6.66 -14.70
CA ARG A 9 -4.79 5.66 -13.73
C ARG A 9 -5.85 4.77 -14.36
N MET A 10 -5.62 3.47 -14.40
CA MET A 10 -6.55 2.48 -14.97
C MET A 10 -6.50 1.18 -14.18
N ARG A 11 -7.28 0.15 -14.54
CA ARG A 11 -7.13 -1.20 -13.98
C ARG A 11 -6.04 -1.96 -14.75
N PHE A 12 -5.39 -2.92 -14.10
CA PHE A 12 -4.40 -3.80 -14.76
C PHE A 12 -4.95 -4.45 -16.04
N ALA A 13 -6.17 -5.00 -16.00
CA ALA A 13 -6.80 -5.61 -17.16
C ALA A 13 -6.95 -4.64 -18.35
N THR A 14 -7.23 -3.35 -18.08
CA THR A 14 -7.30 -2.31 -19.11
C THR A 14 -5.93 -2.05 -19.72
N ALA A 15 -4.89 -1.94 -18.89
CA ALA A 15 -3.52 -1.76 -19.37
C ALA A 15 -3.06 -2.95 -20.24
N GLN A 16 -3.33 -4.17 -19.77
CA GLN A 16 -3.00 -5.39 -20.50
C GLN A 16 -3.68 -5.47 -21.86
N ALA A 17 -4.99 -5.20 -21.94
CA ALA A 17 -5.73 -5.19 -23.20
C ALA A 17 -5.21 -4.13 -24.19
N ARG A 18 -4.83 -2.94 -23.69
CA ARG A 18 -4.25 -1.87 -24.52
C ARG A 18 -2.88 -2.27 -25.06
N CYS A 19 -2.00 -2.85 -24.24
CA CYS A 19 -0.72 -3.39 -24.70
C CYS A 19 -0.91 -4.46 -25.78
N GLN A 20 -1.82 -5.41 -25.56
CA GLN A 20 -2.10 -6.51 -26.50
C GLN A 20 -2.62 -6.02 -27.86
N THR A 21 -3.44 -4.96 -27.87
CA THR A 21 -3.94 -4.33 -29.12
C THR A 21 -2.80 -3.77 -29.99
N GLN A 22 -1.67 -3.44 -29.36
CA GLN A 22 -0.46 -2.97 -30.04
C GLN A 22 0.55 -4.10 -30.32
N GLY A 23 0.17 -5.37 -30.07
CA GLY A 23 1.08 -6.52 -30.18
C GLY A 23 2.16 -6.55 -29.09
N LEU A 24 1.93 -5.86 -27.97
CA LEU A 24 2.85 -5.73 -26.84
C LEU A 24 2.30 -6.42 -25.59
N ALA A 25 3.14 -6.53 -24.56
CA ALA A 25 2.76 -6.98 -23.23
C ALA A 25 2.94 -5.84 -22.21
N VAL A 26 2.35 -6.01 -21.03
CA VAL A 26 2.67 -5.19 -19.87
C VAL A 26 4.13 -5.42 -19.48
N CYS A 27 4.80 -4.41 -18.92
CA CYS A 27 6.20 -4.51 -18.54
C CYS A 27 6.42 -5.62 -17.51
N ALA A 28 7.48 -6.42 -17.70
CA ALA A 28 7.87 -7.45 -16.73
C ALA A 28 8.71 -6.88 -15.56
N GLU A 29 9.38 -5.75 -15.79
CA GLU A 29 10.36 -5.20 -14.87
C GLU A 29 10.17 -3.71 -14.56
N ASN A 30 10.68 -3.31 -13.39
CA ASN A 30 10.68 -1.93 -12.95
C ASN A 30 11.85 -1.09 -13.54
N HIS A 31 11.77 -0.71 -14.80
CA HIS A 31 12.40 0.45 -15.46
C HIS A 31 12.15 1.87 -14.88
N ARG A 32 11.56 2.08 -13.70
CA ARG A 32 11.44 3.44 -13.11
C ARG A 32 12.80 4.10 -12.85
N ASN A 33 13.79 3.30 -12.45
CA ASN A 33 15.10 3.74 -11.99
C ASN A 33 16.21 3.42 -13.00
N VAL A 34 15.97 3.72 -14.27
CA VAL A 34 16.96 3.55 -15.33
C VAL A 34 18.02 4.67 -15.24
N PRO A 35 19.33 4.36 -15.15
CA PRO A 35 20.39 5.36 -15.13
C PRO A 35 20.38 6.26 -16.38
N ASN A 36 20.85 7.50 -16.22
CA ASN A 36 21.02 8.41 -17.35
C ASN A 36 21.99 7.79 -18.40
N GLY A 37 21.56 7.74 -19.66
CA GLY A 37 22.36 7.20 -20.77
C GLY A 37 22.13 5.72 -21.08
N ASP A 38 21.22 5.05 -20.37
CA ASP A 38 20.78 3.69 -20.70
C ASP A 38 19.73 3.71 -21.82
N GLU A 39 19.86 2.80 -22.80
CA GLU A 39 18.97 2.73 -23.98
C GLU A 39 17.48 2.53 -23.64
N ARG A 40 17.17 1.99 -22.45
CA ARG A 40 15.78 1.85 -21.98
C ARG A 40 15.11 3.21 -21.79
N TRP A 41 15.90 4.27 -21.59
CA TRP A 41 15.44 5.66 -21.56
C TRP A 41 14.73 6.07 -22.86
N GLU A 42 15.24 5.62 -24.01
CA GLU A 42 14.66 5.94 -25.33
C GLU A 42 13.37 5.17 -25.59
N ARG A 43 13.14 4.09 -24.82
CA ARG A 43 11.97 3.22 -24.95
C ARG A 43 10.82 3.62 -24.02
N MET A 44 11.04 4.57 -23.11
CA MET A 44 10.03 5.04 -22.16
C MET A 44 9.49 6.42 -22.55
N CYS A 45 8.26 6.67 -22.12
CA CYS A 45 7.57 7.92 -22.42
C CYS A 45 7.83 9.03 -21.41
N ALA A 46 8.28 8.68 -20.22
CA ALA A 46 8.64 9.64 -19.18
C ALA A 46 9.49 8.97 -18.09
N ALA A 47 10.47 9.73 -17.56
CA ALA A 47 11.20 9.33 -16.36
C ALA A 47 10.27 9.05 -15.21
N LYS A 48 10.67 8.06 -14.41
CA LYS A 48 10.25 7.95 -13.01
C LYS A 48 8.74 7.85 -12.84
N GLN A 49 8.02 7.51 -13.91
CA GLN A 49 6.57 7.31 -13.88
C GLN A 49 6.26 5.91 -13.37
N TYR A 50 5.10 5.79 -12.74
CA TYR A 50 4.51 4.49 -12.46
C TYR A 50 3.87 3.95 -13.72
N TYR A 51 3.99 2.64 -13.92
CA TYR A 51 3.34 1.90 -14.98
C TYR A 51 3.00 0.50 -14.47
N TRP A 52 2.15 -0.20 -15.22
CA TRP A 52 1.72 -1.53 -14.85
C TRP A 52 2.84 -2.53 -15.03
N LEU A 53 2.97 -3.43 -14.04
CA LEU A 53 3.83 -4.59 -14.09
C LEU A 53 2.96 -5.84 -14.15
N ASP A 54 3.38 -6.87 -14.88
CA ASP A 54 2.73 -8.19 -14.85
C ASP A 54 3.02 -8.98 -13.56
N SER A 55 4.01 -8.53 -12.79
CA SER A 55 4.32 -9.10 -11.48
C SER A 55 3.21 -8.77 -10.47
N PRO A 56 2.72 -9.75 -9.70
CA PRO A 56 1.71 -9.48 -8.68
C PRO A 56 2.25 -8.51 -7.62
N CYS A 57 1.37 -7.66 -7.11
CA CYS A 57 1.69 -6.83 -5.95
C CYS A 57 1.83 -7.72 -4.72
N SER A 58 2.91 -7.51 -3.97
CA SER A 58 3.13 -8.12 -2.65
C SER A 58 3.29 -6.97 -1.67
N LEU A 59 2.53 -6.99 -0.58
CA LEU A 59 2.67 -6.05 0.51
C LEU A 59 2.79 -6.84 1.81
N GLN A 60 3.54 -6.28 2.73
CA GLN A 60 3.71 -6.78 4.07
C GLN A 60 3.37 -5.68 5.07
N VAL A 61 3.12 -6.08 6.31
CA VAL A 61 2.93 -5.17 7.42
C VAL A 61 3.88 -5.53 8.55
N GLN A 62 4.51 -4.53 9.14
CA GLN A 62 5.35 -4.69 10.32
C GLN A 62 4.58 -4.17 11.54
N VAL A 63 4.26 -5.07 12.47
CA VAL A 63 3.52 -4.74 13.69
C VAL A 63 4.51 -4.47 14.81
N HIS A 64 4.43 -3.26 15.35
CA HIS A 64 5.28 -2.80 16.45
C HIS A 64 4.63 -3.09 17.80
N SER A 65 5.45 -3.14 18.85
CA SER A 65 5.03 -3.43 20.22
C SER A 65 4.04 -2.42 20.81
N ASN A 66 4.02 -1.21 20.28
CA ASN A 66 3.07 -0.15 20.64
C ASN A 66 1.74 -0.20 19.86
N GLY A 67 1.53 -1.24 19.02
CA GLY A 67 0.31 -1.42 18.23
C GLY A 67 0.25 -0.60 16.95
N TYR A 68 1.30 0.17 16.64
CA TYR A 68 1.42 0.82 15.33
C TYR A 68 1.89 -0.18 14.28
N VAL A 69 1.58 0.13 13.02
CA VAL A 69 1.90 -0.71 11.89
C VAL A 69 2.64 0.09 10.82
N GLY A 70 3.74 -0.46 10.31
CA GLY A 70 4.40 0.03 9.10
C GLY A 70 3.96 -0.79 7.88
N ILE A 71 3.78 -0.13 6.73
CA ILE A 71 3.61 -0.84 5.45
C ILE A 71 4.99 -1.14 4.88
N VAL A 72 5.19 -2.38 4.46
CA VAL A 72 6.44 -2.83 3.84
C VAL A 72 6.15 -3.30 2.41
N ASP A 73 6.80 -2.69 1.43
CA ASP A 73 6.88 -3.21 0.07
C ASP A 73 8.21 -3.98 -0.06
N PRO A 74 8.17 -5.32 -0.12
CA PRO A 74 9.38 -6.16 -0.18
C PRO A 74 10.18 -5.96 -1.47
N LYS A 75 9.61 -5.30 -2.49
CA LYS A 75 10.30 -4.97 -3.74
C LYS A 75 10.99 -3.60 -3.70
N THR A 76 10.84 -2.84 -2.60
CA THR A 76 11.54 -1.56 -2.46
C THR A 76 13.04 -1.81 -2.35
N PRO A 77 13.87 -1.20 -3.22
CA PRO A 77 15.32 -1.34 -3.15
C PRO A 77 15.88 -0.72 -1.87
N ASP A 78 16.96 -1.29 -1.34
CA ASP A 78 17.72 -0.65 -0.26
C ASP A 78 18.16 0.75 -0.71
N ALA A 79 17.88 1.77 0.11
CA ALA A 79 18.29 3.15 -0.09
C ALA A 79 19.79 3.29 -0.40
N ALA A 80 20.62 2.40 0.16
CA ALA A 80 22.06 2.35 -0.10
C ALA A 80 22.40 2.07 -1.58
N THR A 81 21.50 1.43 -2.32
CA THR A 81 21.70 1.03 -3.73
C THR A 81 20.99 1.94 -4.74
N CYS A 82 20.07 2.80 -4.29
CA CYS A 82 19.28 3.63 -5.17
C CYS A 82 19.09 5.06 -4.62
N SER A 83 19.94 5.99 -5.07
CA SER A 83 19.92 7.40 -4.69
C SER A 83 18.61 8.15 -5.04
N TYR A 84 17.78 7.59 -5.92
CA TYR A 84 16.48 8.14 -6.29
C TYR A 84 15.29 7.47 -5.58
N CYS A 85 15.51 6.35 -4.88
CA CYS A 85 14.48 5.59 -4.17
C CYS A 85 14.19 6.15 -2.76
N LYS A 86 14.71 7.33 -2.43
CA LYS A 86 14.46 8.01 -1.15
C LYS A 86 12.98 8.19 -0.78
N TYR A 87 12.09 8.18 -1.77
CA TYR A 87 10.64 8.26 -1.55
C TYR A 87 10.00 6.89 -1.28
N GLU A 88 10.72 5.80 -1.54
CA GLU A 88 10.28 4.44 -1.27
C GLU A 88 10.78 3.95 0.10
N GLU A 89 11.75 4.65 0.71
CA GLU A 89 12.23 4.43 2.09
C GLU A 89 11.11 4.42 3.14
N GLN A 90 9.98 5.05 2.87
CA GLN A 90 8.82 5.02 3.76
C GLN A 90 8.06 3.67 3.74
N PHE A 91 8.45 2.75 2.86
CA PHE A 91 7.88 1.42 2.68
C PHE A 91 8.91 0.29 2.85
N ILE A 92 10.10 0.55 3.40
CA ILE A 92 11.01 -0.52 3.79
C ILE A 92 10.66 -1.02 5.20
N ALA A 93 11.21 -2.16 5.58
CA ALA A 93 11.10 -2.65 6.95
C ALA A 93 11.92 -1.75 7.90
N ASP A 94 11.52 -1.73 9.17
CA ASP A 94 12.16 -1.00 10.28
C ASP A 94 12.07 0.53 10.15
N THR A 95 11.15 1.03 9.34
CA THR A 95 10.91 2.47 9.18
C THR A 95 10.02 3.01 10.29
N LEU A 96 10.13 4.32 10.54
CA LEU A 96 9.22 5.03 11.44
C LEU A 96 8.02 5.63 10.71
N ASN A 97 7.76 5.22 9.46
CA ASN A 97 6.55 5.58 8.74
C ASN A 97 5.38 4.70 9.20
N LEU A 98 4.87 5.03 10.39
CA LEU A 98 3.90 4.24 11.11
C LEU A 98 2.50 4.81 11.01
N MET A 99 1.51 3.93 10.95
CA MET A 99 0.09 4.29 11.05
C MET A 99 -0.58 3.57 12.20
N SER A 100 -1.58 4.23 12.78
CA SER A 100 -2.46 3.61 13.75
C SER A 100 -3.46 2.70 13.04
N VAL A 101 -3.74 1.56 13.65
CA VAL A 101 -4.78 0.64 13.20
C VAL A 101 -5.71 0.34 14.38
N ARG A 102 -6.95 -0.03 14.06
CA ARG A 102 -7.91 -0.47 15.06
C ARG A 102 -7.73 -1.96 15.31
N TRP A 103 -7.29 -2.31 16.51
CA TRP A 103 -7.25 -3.69 16.97
C TRP A 103 -8.59 -4.09 17.58
N GLU A 104 -8.94 -5.37 17.46
CA GLU A 104 -10.06 -5.95 18.17
C GLU A 104 -9.82 -5.89 19.68
N ALA A 105 -10.86 -5.57 20.44
CA ALA A 105 -10.76 -5.43 21.88
C ALA A 105 -10.37 -6.78 22.53
N GLY A 106 -9.33 -6.77 23.36
CA GLY A 106 -8.81 -7.97 24.01
C GLY A 106 -7.84 -8.80 23.16
N SER A 107 -7.58 -8.40 21.91
CA SER A 107 -6.58 -9.08 21.07
C SER A 107 -5.16 -8.79 21.55
N VAL A 108 -4.35 -9.85 21.60
CA VAL A 108 -2.92 -9.75 21.87
C VAL A 108 -2.23 -9.25 20.61
N LEU A 109 -1.48 -8.17 20.72
CA LEU A 109 -0.71 -7.63 19.60
C LEU A 109 0.36 -8.64 19.18
N PRO A 110 0.48 -8.96 17.87
CA PRO A 110 1.54 -9.82 17.39
C PRO A 110 2.86 -9.07 17.53
N THR A 111 3.63 -9.47 18.53
CA THR A 111 4.97 -8.92 18.83
C THR A 111 5.96 -10.07 18.92
N ALA A 112 7.25 -9.78 18.78
CA ALA A 112 8.28 -10.82 18.94
C ALA A 112 8.18 -11.53 20.30
N ALA A 113 7.79 -10.82 21.36
CA ALA A 113 7.65 -11.35 22.71
C ALA A 113 6.36 -12.17 22.92
N ALA A 114 5.24 -11.76 22.30
CA ALA A 114 3.97 -12.50 22.36
C ALA A 114 3.91 -13.67 21.37
N GLY A 115 4.86 -13.74 20.44
CA GLY A 115 4.88 -14.69 19.33
C GLY A 115 4.22 -14.12 18.08
N CYS A 116 4.90 -14.22 16.95
CA CYS A 116 4.30 -13.85 15.66
C CYS A 116 3.38 -14.98 15.16
N PRO A 117 2.20 -14.64 14.63
CA PRO A 117 1.25 -15.64 14.13
C PRO A 117 1.74 -16.28 12.82
N SER A 118 1.05 -17.34 12.38
CA SER A 118 1.34 -18.00 11.11
C SER A 118 1.23 -17.02 9.93
N GLY A 119 2.20 -17.07 9.01
CA GLY A 119 2.31 -16.08 7.92
C GLY A 119 3.07 -14.81 8.32
N CYS A 120 3.59 -14.74 9.54
CA CYS A 120 4.48 -13.70 10.00
C CYS A 120 5.84 -14.25 10.41
N THR A 121 6.86 -13.41 10.32
CA THR A 121 8.23 -13.69 10.75
C THR A 121 8.64 -12.68 11.82
N VAL A 122 9.37 -13.15 12.82
CA VAL A 122 9.95 -12.27 13.84
C VAL A 122 11.03 -11.42 13.18
N ARG A 123 10.95 -10.10 13.37
CA ARG A 123 11.97 -9.16 12.92
C ARG A 123 12.26 -8.16 14.05
N LEU A 124 13.45 -8.23 14.63
CA LEU A 124 13.80 -7.46 15.83
C LEU A 124 12.76 -7.70 16.94
N ASP A 125 12.12 -6.65 17.46
CA ASP A 125 11.04 -6.69 18.45
C ASP A 125 9.64 -6.68 17.82
N THR A 126 9.55 -6.79 16.49
CA THR A 126 8.31 -6.68 15.70
C THR A 126 7.93 -8.00 15.02
N CYS A 127 6.73 -8.03 14.44
CA CYS A 127 6.29 -9.10 13.55
C CYS A 127 6.07 -8.56 12.14
N LEU A 128 6.78 -9.13 11.16
CA LEU A 128 6.61 -8.83 9.73
C LEU A 128 5.70 -9.88 9.09
N CYS A 129 4.54 -9.46 8.59
CA CYS A 129 3.47 -10.32 8.13
C CYS A 129 3.15 -10.09 6.65
N ASP A 130 2.95 -11.17 5.88
CA ASP A 130 2.35 -11.06 4.56
C ASP A 130 0.87 -10.66 4.67
N ILE A 131 0.41 -9.78 3.79
CA ILE A 131 -0.99 -9.37 3.75
C ILE A 131 -1.68 -9.71 2.44
N THR A 132 -2.98 -9.94 2.53
CA THR A 132 -3.86 -10.03 1.37
C THR A 132 -4.76 -8.80 1.36
N VAL A 133 -4.75 -8.05 0.26
CA VAL A 133 -5.65 -6.90 0.08
C VAL A 133 -6.98 -7.40 -0.47
N GLN A 134 -8.07 -7.09 0.23
CA GLN A 134 -9.43 -7.38 -0.22
C GLN A 134 -10.16 -6.07 -0.52
N THR A 135 -10.81 -5.98 -1.68
CA THR A 135 -11.70 -4.87 -2.02
C THR A 135 -13.13 -5.38 -1.98
N ALA A 136 -13.93 -4.87 -1.04
CA ALA A 136 -15.32 -5.22 -0.89
C ALA A 136 -16.17 -3.97 -0.62
N ALA A 137 -17.35 -3.89 -1.24
CA ALA A 137 -18.32 -2.86 -0.90
C ALA A 137 -18.92 -3.18 0.47
N VAL A 138 -18.77 -2.25 1.43
CA VAL A 138 -19.30 -2.43 2.79
C VAL A 138 -20.81 -2.17 2.84
N PHE A 139 -21.28 -1.20 2.05
CA PHE A 139 -22.71 -0.90 1.87
C PHE A 139 -23.07 -1.18 0.41
N THR A 140 -24.02 -2.09 0.21
CA THR A 140 -24.39 -2.60 -1.13
C THR A 140 -25.81 -2.25 -1.54
N ASP A 141 -26.68 -1.91 -0.58
CA ASP A 141 -28.05 -1.51 -0.83
C ASP A 141 -28.11 0.01 -1.05
N PRO A 142 -28.44 0.49 -2.26
CA PRO A 142 -28.51 1.91 -2.55
C PRO A 142 -29.75 2.61 -1.94
N THR A 143 -30.71 1.84 -1.43
CA THR A 143 -31.94 2.35 -0.81
C THR A 143 -31.88 2.35 0.72
N ASP A 144 -30.95 1.59 1.30
CA ASP A 144 -30.68 1.57 2.74
C ASP A 144 -29.50 2.49 3.08
N VAL A 145 -29.81 3.77 3.33
CA VAL A 145 -28.81 4.76 3.73
C VAL A 145 -28.28 4.40 5.12
N PRO A 146 -27.00 4.04 5.28
CA PRO A 146 -26.48 3.59 6.56
C PRO A 146 -26.47 4.72 7.58
N THR A 147 -26.76 4.39 8.84
CA THR A 147 -26.63 5.34 9.95
C THR A 147 -25.16 5.71 10.16
N LEU A 148 -24.90 6.89 10.75
CA LEU A 148 -23.55 7.31 11.12
C LEU A 148 -22.84 6.24 11.99
N ALA A 149 -23.55 5.68 12.97
CA ALA A 149 -23.01 4.63 13.82
C ALA A 149 -22.65 3.35 13.05
N ALA A 150 -23.44 2.98 12.03
CA ALA A 150 -23.13 1.85 11.17
C ALA A 150 -21.92 2.11 10.27
N VAL A 151 -21.76 3.34 9.78
CA VAL A 151 -20.58 3.78 9.02
C VAL A 151 -19.33 3.73 9.90
N GLU A 152 -19.36 4.32 11.09
CA GLU A 152 -18.23 4.32 12.04
C GLU A 152 -17.84 2.90 12.49
N ALA A 153 -18.82 2.00 12.64
CA ALA A 153 -18.55 0.62 13.02
C ALA A 153 -17.96 -0.23 11.88
N ARG A 154 -18.34 0.03 10.62
CA ARG A 154 -18.01 -0.83 9.47
C ARG A 154 -16.96 -0.27 8.51
N LEU A 155 -16.69 1.03 8.56
CA LEU A 155 -15.64 1.70 7.79
C LEU A 155 -14.58 2.31 8.72
N PRO A 156 -13.72 1.47 9.33
CA PRO A 156 -12.75 1.93 10.32
C PRO A 156 -11.62 2.79 9.72
N ILE A 157 -11.45 2.79 8.39
CA ILE A 157 -10.42 3.58 7.72
C ILE A 157 -10.94 5.01 7.53
N GLY A 158 -10.45 5.94 8.36
CA GLY A 158 -10.74 7.38 8.26
C GLY A 158 -11.74 7.93 9.28
N ALA A 159 -12.41 7.08 10.06
CA ALA A 159 -13.27 7.49 11.17
C ALA A 159 -12.55 7.23 12.50
N ALA A 160 -11.56 8.07 12.83
CA ALA A 160 -11.08 8.11 14.21
C ALA A 160 -12.24 8.55 15.10
N ALA A 161 -12.46 7.86 16.22
CA ALA A 161 -13.58 8.17 17.11
C ALA A 161 -13.46 9.63 17.60
N ILE A 162 -14.57 10.35 17.71
CA ILE A 162 -14.53 11.80 17.95
C ILE A 162 -13.83 12.18 19.26
N ASP A 163 -13.85 11.27 20.24
CA ASP A 163 -13.17 11.35 21.52
C ASP A 163 -11.63 11.21 21.42
N THR A 164 -11.11 10.73 20.30
CA THR A 164 -9.68 10.73 19.99
C THR A 164 -9.15 12.12 19.60
N PHE A 165 -10.04 13.07 19.29
CA PHE A 165 -9.67 14.46 19.05
C PHE A 165 -9.80 15.29 20.33
N ALA A 166 -8.96 16.32 20.48
CA ALA A 166 -9.02 17.21 21.63
C ALA A 166 -10.40 17.86 21.75
N ALA A 167 -10.87 18.01 22.99
CA ALA A 167 -12.16 18.62 23.28
C ALA A 167 -12.27 20.03 22.64
N GLY A 168 -13.34 20.24 21.87
CA GLY A 168 -13.61 21.52 21.20
C GLY A 168 -13.11 21.64 19.76
N VAL A 169 -12.45 20.62 19.20
CA VAL A 169 -12.00 20.64 17.78
C VAL A 169 -13.16 20.35 16.81
N TYR A 170 -14.13 19.53 17.22
CA TYR A 170 -15.29 19.18 16.39
C TYR A 170 -16.59 19.26 17.18
N THR A 171 -17.63 19.81 16.56
CA THR A 171 -19.00 19.82 17.09
C THR A 171 -19.84 18.86 16.26
N LYS A 172 -20.61 17.99 16.92
CA LYS A 172 -21.57 17.10 16.25
C LYS A 172 -22.61 17.96 15.52
N CYS A 173 -22.72 17.80 14.21
CA CYS A 173 -23.76 18.44 13.40
C CYS A 173 -25.15 17.98 13.83
#